data_AF-A0A7X0MHW8-F1
#
_entry.id   AF-A0A7X0MHW8-F1
#
_cell.length_a   1.000
_cell.length_b   1.000
_cell.length_c   1.000
_cell.angle_alpha   90.00
_cell.angle_beta   90.00
_cell.angle_gamma   90.00
#
_symmetry.space_group_name_H-M   'P 1'
#
loop_
_entity.id
_entity.type
_entity.pdbx_description
1 polymer ?
#
loop_
_entity_poly.entity_id
_entity_poly.type
_entity_poly.pdbx_seq_one_letter_code
_entity_poly.pdbx_strand_id
1 'polypeptide(L)'
;MLHSSNPLINTGLAVLSGVLVAIAGDFFYYWMHRAQHAVPFLWRLHATHHSIRELTAWNCNHHFTEPFVYALFVTLPLTLVNFESGVVPVVAMTLITFQAHLSHSSTRVNLGPLRYIIGDNKFHRIHHSMEPHHRHRNYGFFTTVWDTIFRTAYWPKKDEWPQVGLRDQSEPLTVRDYFMFPFDKRRWIRTKVGNGMRGVEAGGLNAAERDGPVRSDISSAA
;
A
#
# COMPACT_ATOMS: atom_id res chain seq x y z
N MET A 1 -3.84 10.89 35.88
CA MET A 1 -2.81 10.11 35.19
C MET A 1 -1.48 10.85 35.37
N LEU A 2 -0.38 10.51 34.69
CA LEU A 2 0.94 11.10 34.97
C LEU A 2 0.93 12.61 34.70
N HIS A 3 0.99 13.43 35.75
CA HIS A 3 1.12 14.88 35.65
C HIS A 3 2.32 15.36 36.46
N SER A 4 2.98 16.40 35.96
CA SER A 4 4.10 17.07 36.62
C SER A 4 3.80 18.56 36.79
N SER A 5 4.39 19.20 37.79
CA SER A 5 4.42 20.67 37.87
C SER A 5 5.35 21.28 36.80
N ASN A 6 6.20 20.47 36.17
CA ASN A 6 7.11 20.92 35.12
C ASN A 6 6.43 20.85 33.74
N PRO A 7 6.27 21.99 33.03
CA PRO A 7 5.61 22.03 31.73
C PRO A 7 6.35 21.24 30.64
N LEU A 8 7.67 21.11 30.72
CA LEU A 8 8.45 20.30 29.78
C LEU A 8 8.15 18.82 29.96
N ILE A 9 8.02 18.36 31.21
CA ILE A 9 7.66 16.96 31.50
C ILE A 9 6.25 16.68 30.97
N ASN A 10 5.29 17.57 31.19
CA ASN A 10 3.93 17.41 30.67
C ASN A 10 3.89 17.39 29.14
N THR A 11 4.68 18.24 28.48
CA THR A 11 4.81 18.25 27.01
C THR A 11 5.41 16.94 26.51
N GLY A 12 6.49 16.46 27.16
CA GLY A 12 7.11 15.18 26.82
C GLY A 12 6.16 14.00 26.97
N LEU A 13 5.38 13.95 28.07
CA LEU A 13 4.35 12.94 28.30
C LEU A 13 3.23 13.01 27.25
N ALA A 14 2.81 14.21 26.85
CA ALA A 14 1.80 14.40 25.81
C ALA A 14 2.30 13.90 24.44
N VAL A 15 3.55 14.20 24.07
CA VAL A 15 4.16 13.71 22.83
C VAL A 15 4.28 12.19 22.84
N LEU A 16 4.78 11.60 23.92
CA LEU A 16 4.87 10.15 24.08
C LEU A 16 3.49 9.50 23.97
N SER A 17 2.47 10.08 24.63
CA SER A 17 1.10 9.60 24.53
C SER A 17 0.58 9.67 23.09
N GLY A 18 0.87 10.75 22.36
CA GLY A 18 0.54 10.88 20.93
C GLY A 18 1.18 9.80 20.06
N VAL A 19 2.45 9.46 20.31
CA VAL A 19 3.14 8.37 19.62
C VAL A 19 2.49 7.01 19.92
N LEU A 20 2.18 6.74 21.19
CA LEU A 20 1.52 5.49 21.59
C LEU A 20 0.12 5.36 20.97
N VAL A 21 -0.61 6.46 20.87
CA VAL A 21 -1.91 6.52 20.19
C VAL A 21 -1.77 6.27 18.70
N ALA A 22 -0.75 6.83 18.04
CA ALA A 22 -0.48 6.55 16.64
C ALA A 22 -0.20 5.05 16.40
N ILE A 23 0.58 4.42 17.29
CA ILE A 23 0.86 2.97 17.23
C ILE A 23 -0.41 2.13 17.47
N ALA A 24 -1.23 2.52 18.45
CA ALA A 24 -2.51 1.84 18.72
C ALA A 24 -3.49 1.99 17.55
N GLY A 25 -3.56 3.18 16.95
CA GLY A 25 -4.35 3.44 15.74
C GLY A 25 -3.86 2.62 14.55
N ASP A 26 -2.54 2.49 14.38
CA ASP A 26 -1.95 1.66 13.34
C ASP A 26 -2.30 0.17 13.50
N PHE A 27 -2.45 -0.34 14.73
CA PHE A 27 -2.93 -1.70 14.96
C PHE A 27 -4.34 -1.91 14.42
N PHE A 28 -5.28 -1.01 14.75
CA PHE A 28 -6.64 -1.10 14.23
C PHE A 28 -6.68 -0.88 12.71
N TYR A 29 -5.87 0.05 12.20
CA TYR A 29 -5.72 0.28 10.77
C TYR A 29 -5.20 -0.97 10.05
N TYR A 30 -4.21 -1.67 10.59
CA TYR A 30 -3.69 -2.92 10.02
C TYR A 30 -4.83 -3.93 9.77
N TRP A 31 -5.71 -4.11 10.76
CA TRP A 31 -6.86 -5.03 10.62
C TRP A 31 -7.92 -4.51 9.66
N MET A 32 -8.22 -3.21 9.70
CA MET A 32 -9.10 -2.57 8.71
C MET A 32 -8.57 -2.78 7.29
N HIS A 33 -7.29 -2.52 7.07
CA HIS A 33 -6.63 -2.61 5.79
C HIS A 33 -6.58 -4.05 5.29
N ARG A 34 -6.26 -5.00 6.17
CA ARG A 34 -6.36 -6.43 5.85
C ARG A 34 -7.80 -6.84 5.50
N ALA A 35 -8.82 -6.31 6.18
CA ALA A 35 -10.22 -6.55 5.84
C ALA A 35 -10.60 -5.92 4.49
N GLN A 36 -10.06 -4.75 4.14
CA GLN A 36 -10.21 -4.14 2.82
C GLN A 36 -9.66 -5.03 1.71
N HIS A 37 -8.61 -5.81 1.98
CA HIS A 37 -8.06 -6.77 1.01
C HIS A 37 -8.68 -8.17 1.04
N ALA A 38 -9.55 -8.46 2.02
CA ALA A 38 -10.17 -9.77 2.20
C ALA A 38 -11.68 -9.77 1.89
N VAL A 39 -12.38 -8.68 2.19
CA VAL A 39 -13.83 -8.57 2.02
C VAL A 39 -14.14 -7.89 0.69
N PRO A 40 -14.84 -8.54 -0.26
CA PRO A 40 -15.07 -7.99 -1.60
C PRO A 40 -15.68 -6.60 -1.63
N PHE A 41 -16.62 -6.30 -0.72
CA PHE A 41 -17.23 -4.96 -0.66
C PHE A 41 -16.21 -3.89 -0.23
N LEU A 42 -15.43 -4.15 0.81
CA LEU A 42 -14.41 -3.21 1.29
C LEU A 42 -13.29 -3.04 0.26
N TRP A 43 -12.92 -4.11 -0.44
CA TRP A 43 -11.99 -4.06 -1.56
C TRP A 43 -12.46 -3.11 -2.65
N ARG A 44 -13.76 -3.10 -3.00
CA ARG A 44 -14.27 -2.20 -4.04
C ARG A 44 -14.02 -0.73 -3.71
N LEU A 45 -14.17 -0.37 -2.43
CA LEU A 45 -13.88 0.99 -1.95
C LEU A 45 -12.38 1.28 -2.08
N HIS A 46 -11.57 0.39 -1.49
CA HIS A 46 -10.12 0.54 -1.38
C HIS A 46 -9.38 0.37 -2.71
N ALA A 47 -9.95 -0.32 -3.69
CA ALA A 47 -9.39 -0.47 -5.02
C ALA A 47 -9.27 0.87 -5.76
N THR A 48 -10.06 1.88 -5.38
CA THR A 48 -9.89 3.24 -5.91
C THR A 48 -8.49 3.76 -5.58
N HIS A 49 -8.03 3.53 -4.35
CA HIS A 49 -6.68 3.87 -3.88
C HIS A 49 -5.61 3.05 -4.62
N HIS A 50 -5.82 1.74 -4.77
CA HIS A 50 -4.91 0.87 -5.51
C HIS A 50 -4.89 1.07 -7.02
N SER A 51 -5.85 1.81 -7.59
CA SER A 51 -5.94 1.99 -9.04
C SER A 51 -4.89 2.93 -9.63
N ILE A 52 -4.26 3.76 -8.79
CA ILE A 52 -3.23 4.72 -9.21
C ILE A 52 -2.03 4.01 -9.84
N ARG A 53 -1.53 4.57 -10.94
CA ARG A 53 -0.39 3.98 -11.69
C ARG A 53 0.97 4.48 -11.26
N GLU A 54 1.00 5.54 -10.48
CA GLU A 54 2.20 6.04 -9.83
C GLU A 54 1.91 6.44 -8.39
N LEU A 55 2.92 6.33 -7.53
CA LEU A 55 2.85 6.82 -6.16
C LEU A 55 3.55 8.17 -6.08
N THR A 56 2.86 9.17 -5.53
CA THR A 56 3.41 10.48 -5.20
C THR A 56 2.93 10.87 -3.81
N ALA A 57 3.69 11.70 -3.09
CA ALA A 57 3.28 12.14 -1.75
C ALA A 57 1.86 12.74 -1.71
N TRP A 58 1.33 13.23 -2.84
CA TRP A 58 0.02 13.89 -2.92
C TRP A 58 -1.15 12.97 -3.33
N ASN A 59 -0.88 11.72 -3.70
CA ASN A 59 -1.91 10.79 -4.18
C ASN A 59 -2.23 9.64 -3.23
N CYS A 60 -1.98 9.81 -1.93
CA CYS A 60 -2.39 8.91 -0.86
C CYS A 60 -3.90 8.96 -0.55
N ASN A 61 -4.72 9.44 -1.49
CA ASN A 61 -6.16 9.60 -1.31
C ASN A 61 -6.87 8.25 -1.43
N HIS A 62 -7.89 8.09 -0.62
CA HIS A 62 -8.78 6.94 -0.58
C HIS A 62 -10.13 7.31 -1.17
N HIS A 63 -11.04 6.36 -1.41
CA HIS A 63 -12.40 6.71 -1.82
C HIS A 63 -13.10 7.54 -0.73
N PHE A 64 -13.99 8.48 -1.09
CA PHE A 64 -14.63 9.40 -0.13
C PHE A 64 -15.43 8.72 0.99
N THR A 65 -15.76 7.43 0.81
CA THR A 65 -16.46 6.63 1.82
C THR A 65 -15.52 5.98 2.83
N GLU A 66 -14.22 5.86 2.54
CA GLU A 66 -13.27 5.22 3.44
C GLU A 66 -13.11 5.93 4.79
N PRO A 67 -13.25 7.26 4.92
CA PRO A 67 -13.34 7.89 6.23
C PRO A 67 -14.42 7.29 7.15
N PHE A 68 -15.55 6.79 6.63
CA PHE A 68 -16.56 6.10 7.46
C PHE A 68 -16.09 4.71 7.89
N VAL A 69 -15.35 4.00 7.04
CA VAL A 69 -14.73 2.71 7.37
C VAL A 69 -13.67 2.93 8.45
N TYR A 70 -12.81 3.92 8.26
CA TYR A 70 -11.80 4.31 9.26
C TYR A 70 -12.44 4.71 10.59
N ALA A 71 -13.52 5.49 10.57
CA ALA A 71 -14.24 5.88 11.77
C ALA A 71 -14.74 4.67 12.55
N LEU A 72 -15.28 3.66 11.86
CA LEU A 72 -15.81 2.45 12.49
C LEU A 72 -14.70 1.54 13.04
N PHE A 73 -13.63 1.31 12.27
CA PHE A 73 -12.60 0.32 12.61
C PHE A 73 -11.46 0.88 13.46
N VAL A 74 -11.15 2.17 13.36
CA VAL A 74 -9.98 2.80 14.00
C VAL A 74 -10.41 3.84 15.02
N THR A 75 -11.20 4.83 14.61
CA THR A 75 -11.56 5.93 15.51
C THR A 75 -12.42 5.45 16.67
N LEU A 76 -13.47 4.67 16.40
CA LEU A 76 -14.41 4.21 17.43
C LEU A 76 -13.75 3.34 18.51
N PRO A 77 -12.88 2.36 18.20
CA PRO A 77 -12.12 1.67 19.25
C PRO A 77 -11.17 2.59 20.03
N LEU A 78 -10.57 3.59 19.37
CA LEU A 78 -9.67 4.53 20.03
C LEU A 78 -10.40 5.53 20.95
N THR A 79 -11.68 5.84 20.73
CA THR A 79 -12.42 6.74 21.64
C THR A 79 -12.62 6.16 23.03
N LEU A 80 -12.43 4.85 23.20
CA LEU A 80 -12.41 4.19 24.51
C LEU A 80 -11.15 4.56 25.32
N VAL A 81 -10.13 5.12 24.66
CA VAL A 81 -8.93 5.63 25.31
C VAL A 81 -9.13 7.11 25.62
N ASN A 82 -9.20 7.45 26.90
CA ASN A 82 -9.31 8.84 27.32
C ASN A 82 -7.95 9.55 27.23
N PHE A 83 -7.90 10.71 26.56
CA PHE A 83 -6.71 11.54 26.48
C PHE A 83 -6.89 12.79 27.35
N GLU A 84 -5.98 13.01 28.31
CA GLU A 84 -6.05 14.18 29.21
C GLU A 84 -5.64 15.50 28.50
N SER A 85 -4.94 15.44 27.36
CA SER A 85 -4.42 16.61 26.64
C SER A 85 -4.84 16.65 25.18
N GLY A 86 -5.34 17.80 24.74
CA GLY A 86 -5.67 18.05 23.32
C GLY A 86 -4.48 17.99 22.37
N VAL A 87 -3.24 17.99 22.89
CA VAL A 87 -2.01 17.82 22.09
C VAL A 87 -1.85 16.38 21.59
N VAL A 88 -2.35 15.39 22.33
CA VAL A 88 -2.22 13.96 22.00
C VAL A 88 -2.78 13.62 20.60
N PRO A 89 -4.06 13.94 20.28
CA PRO A 89 -4.59 13.68 18.95
C PRO A 89 -3.88 14.47 17.85
N VAL A 90 -3.40 15.69 18.14
CA VAL A 90 -2.63 16.50 17.17
C VAL A 90 -1.33 15.78 16.80
N VAL A 91 -0.54 15.36 17.80
CA VAL A 91 0.71 14.62 17.57
C VAL A 91 0.46 13.33 16.79
N ALA A 92 -0.55 12.55 17.19
CA ALA A 92 -0.87 11.29 16.51
C ALA A 92 -1.25 11.52 15.03
N MET A 93 -2.13 12.50 14.76
CA MET A 93 -2.56 12.82 13.40
C MET A 93 -1.42 13.38 12.54
N THR A 94 -0.53 14.20 13.11
CA THR A 94 0.65 14.70 12.41
C THR A 94 1.57 13.56 11.98
N LEU A 95 1.84 12.60 12.87
CA LEU A 95 2.69 11.45 12.58
C LEU A 95 2.09 10.54 11.51
N ILE A 96 0.80 10.23 11.63
CA ILE A 96 0.05 9.41 10.66
C ILE A 96 0.03 10.10 9.29
N THR A 97 -0.27 11.40 9.24
CA THR A 97 -0.33 12.15 7.98
C THR A 97 1.03 12.22 7.30
N PHE A 98 2.09 12.53 8.06
CA PHE A 98 3.45 12.52 7.54
C PHE A 98 3.81 11.16 6.94
N GLN A 99 3.47 10.08 7.63
CA GLN A 99 3.71 8.73 7.15
C GLN A 99 2.96 8.41 5.86
N ALA A 100 1.71 8.86 5.70
CA ALA A 100 0.94 8.68 4.45
C ALA A 100 1.66 9.27 3.25
N HIS A 101 2.19 10.49 3.42
CA HIS A 101 2.93 11.19 2.39
C HIS A 101 4.27 10.53 2.11
N LEU A 102 4.98 10.10 3.16
CA LEU A 102 6.25 9.40 3.03
C LEU A 102 6.08 8.08 2.28
N SER A 103 5.12 7.24 2.68
CA SER A 103 4.88 5.91 2.13
C SER A 103 4.46 5.93 0.66
N HIS A 104 3.71 6.95 0.23
CA HIS A 104 3.39 7.20 -1.17
C HIS A 104 4.45 7.98 -1.94
N SER A 105 5.47 8.53 -1.30
CA SER A 105 6.44 9.36 -2.01
C SER A 105 7.12 8.60 -3.16
N SER A 106 7.35 9.28 -4.29
CA SER A 106 8.06 8.72 -5.46
C SER A 106 9.57 8.55 -5.24
N THR A 107 10.05 8.88 -4.04
CA THR A 107 11.46 8.76 -3.66
C THR A 107 11.89 7.29 -3.63
N ARG A 108 13.15 6.99 -3.34
CA ARG A 108 13.58 5.59 -3.09
C ARG A 108 14.24 5.47 -1.73
N VAL A 109 13.70 6.21 -0.75
CA VAL A 109 14.22 6.24 0.62
C VAL A 109 14.30 4.82 1.15
N ASN A 110 15.41 4.55 1.84
CA ASN A 110 15.67 3.29 2.48
C ASN A 110 16.10 3.62 3.90
N LEU A 111 15.25 3.25 4.87
CA LEU A 111 15.49 3.54 6.28
C LEU A 111 16.56 2.62 6.92
N GLY A 112 17.25 1.80 6.13
CA GLY A 112 18.23 0.84 6.63
C GLY A 112 17.57 -0.14 7.60
N PRO A 113 18.16 -0.41 8.77
CA PRO A 113 17.56 -1.25 9.80
C PRO A 113 16.25 -0.70 10.39
N LEU A 114 15.99 0.61 10.33
CA LEU A 114 14.77 1.19 10.89
C LEU A 114 13.50 0.75 10.15
N ARG A 115 13.65 0.20 8.93
CA ARG A 115 12.53 -0.37 8.14
C ARG A 115 11.75 -1.47 8.86
N TYR A 116 12.39 -2.16 9.80
CA TYR A 116 11.76 -3.25 10.57
C TYR A 116 10.81 -2.73 11.67
N ILE A 117 10.77 -1.41 11.87
CA ILE A 117 9.87 -0.75 12.80
C ILE A 117 8.97 0.22 12.05
N ILE A 118 9.51 1.06 11.16
CA ILE A 118 8.79 2.09 10.41
C ILE A 118 8.73 1.70 8.94
N GLY A 119 7.55 1.78 8.33
CA GLY A 119 7.38 1.50 6.90
C GLY A 119 8.07 2.56 6.06
N ASP A 120 8.93 2.15 5.13
CA ASP A 120 9.42 3.05 4.08
C ASP A 120 8.52 2.98 2.84
N ASN A 121 8.80 3.85 1.88
CA ASN A 121 7.99 3.97 0.69
C ASN A 121 8.17 2.80 -0.30
N LYS A 122 9.29 2.06 -0.22
CA LYS A 122 9.44 0.78 -0.94
C LYS A 122 8.49 -0.27 -0.38
N PHE A 123 8.38 -0.36 0.95
CA PHE A 123 7.49 -1.31 1.62
C PHE A 123 6.03 -1.14 1.18
N HIS A 124 5.54 0.10 1.15
CA HIS A 124 4.19 0.42 0.67
C HIS A 124 4.05 0.28 -0.86
N ARG A 125 5.10 0.55 -1.65
CA ARG A 125 5.05 0.29 -3.10
C ARG A 125 4.83 -1.19 -3.43
N ILE A 126 5.44 -2.10 -2.67
CA ILE A 126 5.18 -3.54 -2.80
C ILE A 126 3.70 -3.83 -2.57
N HIS A 127 3.09 -3.20 -1.57
CA HIS A 127 1.67 -3.35 -1.29
C HIS A 127 0.78 -2.96 -2.48
N HIS A 128 1.14 -1.88 -3.19
CA HIS A 128 0.46 -1.42 -4.41
C HIS A 128 0.84 -2.20 -5.68
N SER A 129 1.73 -3.18 -5.59
CA SER A 129 2.29 -3.84 -6.77
C SER A 129 1.26 -4.66 -7.54
N MET A 130 1.37 -4.62 -8.87
CA MET A 130 0.61 -5.49 -9.77
C MET A 130 1.13 -6.94 -9.80
N GLU A 131 2.25 -7.24 -9.14
CA GLU A 131 2.88 -8.57 -9.22
C GLU A 131 2.17 -9.60 -8.32
N PRO A 132 1.88 -10.82 -8.82
CA PRO A 132 1.10 -11.81 -8.06
C PRO A 132 1.73 -12.21 -6.72
N HIS A 133 3.07 -12.22 -6.62
CA HIS A 133 3.78 -12.63 -5.42
C HIS A 133 3.78 -11.56 -4.31
N HIS A 134 3.44 -10.31 -4.64
CA HIS A 134 3.29 -9.21 -3.67
C HIS A 134 1.88 -9.12 -3.08
N ARG A 135 0.92 -9.91 -3.58
CA ARG A 135 -0.45 -9.91 -3.07
C ARG A 135 -0.49 -10.31 -1.59
N HIS A 136 -1.40 -9.69 -0.87
CA HIS A 136 -1.64 -9.93 0.55
C HIS A 136 -0.43 -9.70 1.46
N ARG A 137 0.37 -8.67 1.14
CA ARG A 137 1.57 -8.27 1.89
C ARG A 137 1.48 -6.82 2.33
N ASN A 138 2.22 -6.47 3.37
CA ASN A 138 2.55 -5.09 3.75
C ASN A 138 1.33 -4.20 4.02
N TYR A 139 0.53 -4.56 5.03
CA TYR A 139 -0.70 -3.82 5.39
C TYR A 139 -0.48 -2.69 6.39
N GLY A 140 0.61 -2.74 7.16
CA GLY A 140 0.97 -1.74 8.14
C GLY A 140 1.30 -0.42 7.48
N PHE A 141 0.82 0.67 8.08
CA PHE A 141 0.92 2.00 7.51
C PHE A 141 1.96 2.82 8.26
N PHE A 142 1.82 2.90 9.59
CA PHE A 142 2.75 3.58 10.49
C PHE A 142 3.95 2.71 10.86
N THR A 143 3.68 1.46 11.21
CA THR A 143 4.72 0.50 11.60
C THR A 143 4.69 -0.75 10.74
N THR A 144 5.84 -1.39 10.56
CA THR A 144 5.94 -2.72 9.90
C THR A 144 5.90 -3.88 10.91
N VAL A 145 5.76 -3.54 12.20
CA VAL A 145 5.75 -4.49 13.32
C VAL A 145 4.56 -5.44 13.19
N TRP A 146 3.38 -4.94 12.86
CA TRP A 146 2.18 -5.78 12.69
C TRP A 146 2.33 -6.75 11.54
N ASP A 147 2.89 -6.32 10.41
CA ASP A 147 3.18 -7.21 9.30
C ASP A 147 4.17 -8.32 9.65
N THR A 148 5.14 -8.00 10.50
CA THR A 148 6.12 -8.98 10.99
C THR A 148 5.44 -10.00 11.92
N ILE A 149 4.67 -9.52 12.90
CA ILE A 149 3.95 -10.36 13.88
C ILE A 149 2.95 -11.29 13.17
N PHE A 150 2.17 -10.74 12.24
CA PHE A 150 1.10 -11.47 11.55
C PHE A 150 1.53 -12.09 10.23
N ARG A 151 2.85 -12.09 9.94
CA ARG A 151 3.49 -12.77 8.80
C ARG A 151 3.02 -12.30 7.42
N THR A 152 2.69 -11.02 7.30
CA THR A 152 2.33 -10.37 6.04
C THR A 152 3.47 -9.50 5.49
N ALA A 153 4.58 -9.34 6.20
CA ALA A 153 5.73 -8.59 5.72
C ALA A 153 6.40 -9.26 4.50
N TYR A 154 6.65 -8.44 3.49
CA TYR A 154 7.53 -8.69 2.36
C TYR A 154 8.56 -7.56 2.32
N TRP A 155 9.82 -7.91 2.50
CA TRP A 155 10.91 -6.94 2.53
C TRP A 155 11.46 -6.71 1.12
N PRO A 156 11.34 -5.49 0.58
CA PRO A 156 11.81 -5.20 -0.77
C PRO A 156 13.33 -5.39 -0.89
N LYS A 157 13.78 -6.01 -1.98
CA LYS A 157 15.19 -6.04 -2.36
C LYS A 157 15.67 -4.63 -2.70
N LYS A 158 17.00 -4.43 -2.73
CA LYS A 158 17.63 -3.11 -2.96
C LYS A 158 17.05 -2.38 -4.19
N ASP A 159 16.93 -3.10 -5.30
CA ASP A 159 16.55 -2.57 -6.61
C ASP A 159 15.11 -2.95 -7.01
N GLU A 160 14.32 -3.50 -6.08
CA GLU A 160 12.94 -3.88 -6.33
C GLU A 160 12.03 -2.66 -6.30
N TRP A 161 11.45 -2.36 -7.46
CA TRP A 161 10.61 -1.19 -7.66
C TRP A 161 9.51 -1.51 -8.69
N PRO A 162 8.48 -2.27 -8.29
CA PRO A 162 7.50 -2.77 -9.24
C PRO A 162 6.58 -1.67 -9.77
N GLN A 163 5.92 -1.98 -10.89
CA GLN A 163 4.77 -1.20 -11.34
C GLN A 163 3.61 -1.36 -10.35
N VAL A 164 2.87 -0.27 -10.17
CA VAL A 164 1.72 -0.19 -9.27
C VAL A 164 0.43 -0.01 -10.06
N GLY A 165 -0.70 -0.34 -9.43
CA GLY A 165 -2.02 -0.20 -10.04
C GLY A 165 -2.84 -1.48 -10.01
N LEU A 166 -3.86 -1.53 -10.85
CA LEU A 166 -4.69 -2.70 -11.06
C LEU A 166 -4.55 -3.17 -12.52
N ARG A 167 -4.31 -4.47 -12.73
CA ARG A 167 -4.11 -5.03 -14.09
C ARG A 167 -5.32 -4.84 -14.99
N ASP A 168 -6.51 -5.07 -14.45
CA ASP A 168 -7.76 -5.13 -15.23
C ASP A 168 -8.62 -3.86 -15.08
N GLN A 169 -8.10 -2.81 -14.44
CA GLN A 169 -8.86 -1.59 -14.16
C GLN A 169 -8.00 -0.34 -14.32
N SER A 170 -8.53 0.65 -15.03
CA SER A 170 -7.90 1.98 -15.09
C SER A 170 -8.20 2.80 -13.84
N GLU A 171 -7.29 3.70 -13.48
CA GLU A 171 -7.54 4.76 -12.52
C GLU A 171 -8.74 5.65 -12.94
N PRO A 172 -9.46 6.25 -11.98
CA PRO A 172 -10.54 7.18 -12.30
C PRO A 172 -9.98 8.46 -12.93
N LEU A 173 -10.51 8.85 -14.09
CA LEU A 173 -10.08 10.05 -14.82
C LEU A 173 -11.05 11.23 -14.65
N THR A 174 -12.26 10.97 -14.17
CA THR A 174 -13.28 11.98 -13.91
C THR A 174 -13.76 11.90 -12.48
N VAL A 175 -14.31 13.01 -11.97
CA VAL A 175 -14.96 13.05 -10.66
C VAL A 175 -16.04 11.96 -10.59
N ARG A 176 -16.87 11.84 -11.63
CA ARG A 176 -17.89 10.79 -11.70
C ARG A 176 -17.29 9.38 -11.57
N ASP A 177 -16.19 9.11 -12.29
CA ASP A 177 -15.53 7.80 -12.23
C ASP A 177 -14.99 7.52 -10.84
N TYR A 178 -14.41 8.52 -10.17
CA TYR A 178 -13.91 8.38 -8.80
C TYR A 178 -15.05 8.04 -7.83
N PHE A 179 -16.15 8.81 -7.84
CA PHE A 179 -17.32 8.58 -6.97
C PHE A 179 -18.02 7.24 -7.25
N MET A 180 -18.03 6.80 -8.51
CA MET A 180 -18.71 5.58 -8.93
C MET A 180 -17.79 4.37 -9.02
N PHE A 181 -16.49 4.51 -8.78
CA PHE A 181 -15.50 3.44 -8.91
C PHE A 181 -15.92 2.14 -8.18
N PRO A 182 -16.28 2.18 -6.89
CA PRO A 182 -16.74 0.99 -6.20
C PRO A 182 -18.10 0.50 -6.69
N PHE A 183 -18.95 1.35 -7.26
CA PHE A 183 -20.35 1.02 -7.58
C PHE A 183 -20.57 0.62 -9.05
N ASP A 184 -19.62 0.92 -9.95
CA ASP A 184 -19.70 0.58 -11.36
C ASP A 184 -19.58 -0.93 -11.56
N LYS A 185 -20.72 -1.58 -11.79
CA LYS A 185 -20.81 -3.03 -11.99
C LYS A 185 -19.87 -3.54 -13.09
N ARG A 186 -19.55 -2.73 -14.11
CA ARG A 186 -18.67 -3.13 -15.22
C ARG A 186 -17.25 -3.46 -14.75
N ARG A 187 -16.79 -2.85 -13.66
CA ARG A 187 -15.46 -3.09 -13.06
C ARG A 187 -15.40 -4.37 -12.22
N TRP A 188 -16.55 -4.86 -11.77
CA TRP A 188 -16.66 -5.90 -10.73
C TRP A 188 -17.31 -7.19 -11.22
N ILE A 189 -18.03 -7.14 -12.34
CA ILE A 189 -18.51 -8.32 -13.02
C ILE A 189 -17.33 -8.90 -13.81
N ARG A 190 -16.84 -10.08 -13.40
CA ARG A 190 -16.00 -10.91 -14.27
C ARG A 190 -16.81 -11.26 -15.50
N THR A 191 -16.49 -10.67 -16.65
CA THR A 191 -16.89 -11.26 -17.93
C THR A 191 -16.25 -12.63 -17.99
N LYS A 192 -17.07 -13.69 -18.05
CA LYS A 192 -16.59 -15.00 -18.49
C LYS A 192 -16.06 -14.78 -19.91
N VAL A 193 -14.74 -14.76 -20.09
CA VAL A 193 -14.17 -15.01 -21.41
C VAL A 193 -14.72 -16.36 -21.83
N GLY A 194 -15.46 -16.38 -22.93
CA GLY A 194 -16.09 -17.58 -23.45
C GLY A 194 -15.07 -18.70 -23.55
N ASN A 195 -15.44 -19.86 -23.04
CA ASN A 195 -14.66 -21.08 -23.12
C ASN A 195 -14.67 -21.55 -24.59
N GLY A 196 -13.82 -20.95 -25.41
CA GLY A 196 -13.78 -21.15 -26.84
C GLY A 196 -12.35 -21.04 -27.34
N MET A 197 -11.51 -22.00 -26.92
CA MET A 197 -10.45 -22.64 -27.71
C MET A 197 -9.70 -23.61 -26.79
N ARG A 198 -10.22 -24.84 -26.68
CA ARG A 198 -9.41 -26.01 -26.38
C ARG A 198 -8.65 -26.38 -27.65
N GLY A 199 -7.34 -26.59 -27.52
CA GLY A 199 -6.55 -27.36 -28.48
C GLY A 199 -5.67 -26.54 -29.40
N VAL A 200 -4.48 -26.17 -28.94
CA VAL A 200 -3.26 -26.39 -29.73
C VAL A 200 -2.22 -26.96 -28.76
N GLU A 201 -1.55 -27.98 -29.25
CA GLU A 201 -0.89 -29.06 -28.53
C GLU A 201 0.35 -28.63 -27.75
N ALA A 202 0.56 -29.34 -26.64
CA ALA A 202 1.87 -29.50 -26.05
C ALA A 202 2.73 -30.40 -26.96
N GLY A 203 3.59 -29.80 -27.77
CA GLY A 203 4.81 -30.41 -28.31
C GLY A 203 5.90 -29.37 -28.14
N GLY A 204 6.92 -29.52 -27.29
CA GLY A 204 7.72 -30.72 -27.10
C GLY A 204 8.89 -30.66 -28.05
N LEU A 205 9.90 -29.83 -27.78
CA LEU A 205 11.25 -29.99 -28.33
C LEU A 205 12.30 -29.46 -27.35
N ASN A 206 13.09 -30.40 -26.83
CA ASN A 206 14.38 -30.21 -26.18
C ASN A 206 15.49 -30.11 -27.25
N ALA A 207 16.52 -29.33 -26.91
CA ALA A 207 17.94 -29.54 -27.18
C ALA A 207 18.49 -29.58 -28.62
N ALA A 208 19.40 -28.62 -28.85
CA ALA A 208 20.77 -28.77 -29.33
C ALA A 208 21.10 -29.09 -30.82
N GLU A 209 22.26 -28.54 -31.20
CA GLU A 209 23.05 -28.68 -32.44
C GLU A 209 22.70 -27.73 -33.60
N ARG A 210 23.62 -27.09 -34.33
CA ARG A 210 25.09 -26.88 -34.31
C ARG A 210 25.41 -25.88 -35.45
N ASP A 211 26.54 -25.17 -35.34
CA ASP A 211 27.47 -24.66 -36.39
C ASP A 211 26.89 -23.92 -37.63
N GLY A 212 27.34 -22.75 -38.09
CA GLY A 212 28.61 -22.01 -38.01
C GLY A 212 28.52 -20.73 -38.91
N PRO A 213 29.62 -20.00 -39.17
CA PRO A 213 29.62 -18.53 -39.30
C PRO A 213 29.70 -18.02 -40.75
N VAL A 214 29.18 -16.80 -41.02
CA VAL A 214 29.52 -16.05 -42.26
C VAL A 214 29.74 -14.55 -41.97
N ARG A 215 31.03 -14.24 -41.91
CA ARG A 215 31.80 -13.07 -42.40
C ARG A 215 31.17 -11.67 -42.51
N SER A 216 31.96 -10.75 -41.94
CA SER A 216 32.19 -9.35 -42.32
C SER A 216 32.38 -9.11 -43.82
N ASP A 217 31.87 -7.98 -44.30
CA ASP A 217 32.56 -7.20 -45.32
C ASP A 217 32.41 -5.69 -45.04
N ILE A 218 33.55 -5.02 -45.18
CA ILE A 218 33.80 -3.59 -45.02
C ILE A 218 33.98 -3.03 -46.43
N SER A 219 33.37 -1.88 -46.74
CA SER A 219 33.77 -0.97 -47.84
C SER A 219 32.80 0.24 -47.80
N SER A 220 33.15 1.37 -47.18
CA SER A 220 33.94 2.50 -47.71
C SER A 220 33.31 3.25 -48.91
N ALA A 221 33.37 4.59 -48.80
CA ALA A 221 33.16 5.65 -49.80
C ALA A 221 31.76 6.28 -49.90
N ALA A 222 31.52 7.34 -49.11
CA ALA A 222 31.45 8.74 -49.57
C ALA A 222 31.38 9.68 -48.36
#